data_AF-A0A2R6FVI9-F1
#
_entry.id   AF-A0A2R6FVI9-F1
#
_cell.length_a   1.000
_cell.length_b   1.000
_cell.length_c   1.000
_cell.angle_alpha   90.00
_cell.angle_beta   90.00
_cell.angle_gamma   90.00
#
_symmetry.space_group_name_H-M   'P 1'
#
loop_
_entity.id
_entity.type
_entity.pdbx_description
1 polymer ?
#
loop_
_entity_poly.entity_id
_entity_poly.type
_entity_poly.pdbx_seq_one_letter_code
_entity_poly.pdbx_strand_id
1 'polypeptide(L)' 'MTAPASDGDSAAVELPERVLSRVERRVERTDFDSASAYVTFVLEEVLASVETGDDLDDAETVDEDEVRDRLRSLGYLDE' A
#
# COMPACT_ATOMS: atom_id res chain seq x y z
N MET A 1 29.19 -9.17 23.35
CA MET A 1 28.75 -9.68 22.02
C MET A 1 27.25 -9.46 21.95
N THR A 2 26.83 -8.48 21.15
CA THR A 2 25.41 -8.16 20.94
C THR A 2 24.80 -9.23 20.06
N ALA A 3 23.74 -9.88 20.53
CA ALA A 3 22.94 -10.80 19.72
C ALA A 3 22.25 -10.03 18.58
N PRO A 4 22.10 -10.60 17.37
CA PRO A 4 21.32 -9.98 16.31
C PRO A 4 19.85 -9.88 16.75
N ALA A 5 19.15 -8.83 16.32
CA ALA A 5 17.70 -8.73 16.52
C ALA A 5 17.04 -9.94 15.83
N SER A 6 16.34 -10.76 16.60
CA SER A 6 15.53 -11.86 16.07
C SER A 6 14.27 -11.31 15.40
N ASP A 7 13.89 -11.84 14.24
CA ASP A 7 12.50 -11.99 13.81
C ASP A 7 11.61 -12.32 15.03
N GLY A 8 10.71 -11.42 15.47
CA GLY A 8 10.23 -11.47 16.87
C GLY A 8 8.74 -11.26 17.13
N ASP A 9 8.08 -10.29 16.50
CA ASP A 9 6.67 -9.97 16.82
C ASP A 9 5.80 -10.16 15.58
N SER A 10 5.32 -11.39 15.38
CA SER A 10 4.26 -11.70 14.41
C SER A 10 3.12 -12.42 15.14
N ALA A 11 1.88 -12.00 14.85
CA ALA A 11 0.68 -12.62 15.38
C ALA A 11 -0.12 -13.26 14.24
N ALA A 12 -0.73 -14.41 14.49
CA ALA A 12 -1.58 -15.07 13.51
C ALA A 12 -3.01 -14.53 13.59
N VAL A 13 -3.60 -14.23 12.43
CA VAL A 13 -5.00 -13.81 12.29
C VAL A 13 -5.69 -14.76 11.33
N GLU A 14 -6.87 -15.24 11.70
CA GLU A 14 -7.68 -16.10 10.83
C GLU A 14 -8.42 -15.24 9.80
N LEU A 15 -8.13 -15.47 8.53
CA LEU A 15 -8.79 -14.83 7.40
C LEU A 15 -9.68 -15.84 6.68
N PRO A 16 -10.88 -15.44 6.21
CA PRO A 16 -11.68 -16.30 5.34
C PRO A 16 -10.90 -16.70 4.09
N GLU A 17 -11.00 -17.97 3.67
CA GLU A 17 -10.28 -18.49 2.49
C GLU A 17 -10.50 -17.63 1.24
N ARG A 18 -11.72 -17.09 1.07
CA ARG A 18 -12.06 -16.18 -0.04
C ARG A 18 -11.17 -14.93 -0.10
N VAL A 19 -10.73 -14.42 1.05
CA VAL A 19 -9.88 -13.24 1.16
C VAL A 19 -8.44 -13.64 0.86
N LEU A 20 -7.96 -14.72 1.48
CA LEU A 20 -6.63 -15.25 1.26
C LEU A 20 -6.38 -15.54 -0.23
N SER A 21 -7.29 -16.24 -0.90
CA SER A 21 -7.14 -16.52 -2.34
C SER A 21 -7.13 -15.26 -3.21
N ARG A 22 -7.76 -14.15 -2.76
CA ARG A 22 -7.71 -12.88 -3.48
C ARG A 22 -6.37 -12.18 -3.26
N VAL A 23 -5.83 -12.26 -2.05
CA VAL A 23 -4.49 -11.77 -1.71
C VAL A 23 -3.44 -12.48 -2.55
N GLU A 24 -3.44 -13.83 -2.54
CA GLU A 24 -2.47 -14.63 -3.29
C GLU A 24 -2.43 -14.27 -4.78
N ARG A 25 -3.61 -14.20 -5.42
CA ARG A 25 -3.71 -13.80 -6.85
C ARG A 25 -3.23 -12.38 -7.13
N ARG A 26 -3.27 -11.50 -6.14
CA ARG A 26 -2.87 -10.10 -6.30
C ARG A 26 -1.38 -9.93 -6.05
N VAL A 27 -0.83 -10.65 -5.08
CA VAL A 27 0.61 -10.72 -4.77
C VAL A 27 1.43 -11.09 -6.00
N GLU A 28 0.95 -12.05 -6.81
CA GLU A 28 1.61 -12.47 -8.06
C GLU A 28 1.82 -11.33 -9.08
N ARG A 29 1.09 -10.21 -8.93
CA ARG A 29 1.15 -9.04 -9.82
C ARG A 29 1.81 -7.82 -9.17
N THR A 30 2.49 -8.04 -8.05
CA THR A 30 3.12 -6.97 -7.26
C THR A 30 4.57 -7.34 -6.95
N ASP A 31 5.34 -6.37 -6.50
CA ASP A 31 6.74 -6.56 -6.10
C ASP A 31 6.90 -7.12 -4.68
N PHE A 32 5.82 -7.60 -4.04
CA PHE A 32 5.90 -8.18 -2.71
C PHE A 32 6.38 -9.64 -2.76
N ASP A 33 7.39 -9.97 -1.96
CA ASP A 33 7.97 -11.32 -1.87
C ASP A 33 7.06 -12.34 -1.16
N SER A 34 6.00 -11.89 -0.46
CA SER A 34 5.10 -12.76 0.28
C SER A 34 3.69 -12.18 0.47
N ALA A 35 2.70 -13.06 0.62
CA ALA A 35 1.34 -12.68 0.99
C ALA A 35 1.27 -11.97 2.34
N SER A 36 2.12 -12.36 3.30
CA SER A 36 2.24 -11.66 4.58
C SER A 36 2.69 -10.21 4.41
N ALA A 37 3.72 -9.96 3.59
CA ALA A 37 4.20 -8.59 3.35
C ALA A 37 3.12 -7.71 2.68
N TYR A 38 2.40 -8.27 1.71
CA TYR A 38 1.30 -7.57 1.05
C TYR A 38 0.15 -7.26 2.02
N VAL A 39 -0.24 -8.23 2.86
CA VAL A 39 -1.33 -8.02 3.84
C VAL A 39 -0.94 -6.98 4.88
N THR A 40 0.30 -7.03 5.38
CA THR A 40 0.80 -6.02 6.33
C THR A 40 0.71 -4.63 5.72
N PHE A 41 1.27 -4.42 4.52
CA PHE A 41 1.22 -3.12 3.84
C PHE A 41 -0.21 -2.60 3.68
N VAL A 42 -1.13 -3.43 3.17
CA VAL A 42 -2.53 -3.02 2.97
C VAL A 42 -3.21 -2.67 4.30
N LEU A 43 -2.95 -3.43 5.37
CA LEU A 43 -3.54 -3.15 6.68
C LEU A 43 -2.97 -1.86 7.29
N GLU A 44 -1.67 -1.62 7.15
CA GLU A 44 -1.04 -0.38 7.62
C GLU A 44 -1.60 0.86 6.91
N GLU A 45 -1.76 0.81 5.58
CA GLU A 45 -2.37 1.90 4.81
C GLU A 45 -3.83 2.17 5.22
N VAL A 46 -4.60 1.10 5.42
CA VAL A 46 -6.00 1.20 5.88
C VAL A 46 -6.09 1.80 7.28
N LEU A 47 -5.21 1.37 8.19
CA LEU A 47 -5.17 1.90 9.56
C LEU A 47 -4.76 3.38 9.56
N ALA A 48 -3.72 3.75 8.81
CA ALA A 48 -3.23 5.12 8.73
C ALA A 48 -4.31 6.09 8.22
N SER A 49 -5.10 5.67 7.23
CA SER A 49 -6.26 6.44 6.74
C SER A 49 -7.35 6.59 7.82
N VAL A 50 -7.74 5.49 8.47
CA VAL A 50 -8.74 5.52 9.55
C VAL A 50 -8.29 6.40 10.73
N GLU A 51 -7.01 6.40 11.06
CA GLU A 51 -6.43 7.20 12.15
C GLU A 51 -6.34 8.70 11.81
N THR A 52 -6.01 9.02 10.55
CA THR A 52 -5.93 10.41 10.06
C THR A 52 -7.32 11.02 9.83
N GLY A 53 -8.34 10.17 9.60
CA GLY A 53 -9.68 10.63 9.25
C GLY A 53 -9.81 11.11 7.80
N ASP A 54 -8.78 10.88 6.99
CA ASP A 54 -8.84 10.92 5.54
C ASP A 54 -9.52 9.63 5.08
N ASP A 55 -10.64 9.70 4.38
CA ASP A 55 -11.24 8.53 3.75
C ASP A 55 -10.19 7.93 2.79
N LEU A 56 -10.12 6.59 2.68
CA LEU A 56 -9.23 5.92 1.71
C LEU A 56 -9.48 6.34 0.25
N ASP A 57 -10.60 7.02 0.01
CA ASP A 57 -10.98 7.63 -1.26
C ASP A 57 -10.27 8.98 -1.53
N ASP A 58 -9.65 9.61 -0.53
CA ASP A 58 -8.83 10.83 -0.66
C ASP A 58 -7.34 10.52 -0.92
N ALA A 59 -6.92 9.27 -0.73
CA ALA A 59 -5.61 8.80 -1.16
C ALA A 59 -5.54 8.84 -2.69
N GLU A 60 -4.92 9.90 -3.21
CA GLU A 60 -4.73 10.23 -4.63
C GLU A 60 -5.90 10.92 -5.35
N THR A 61 -6.57 11.89 -4.71
CA THR A 61 -7.00 13.05 -5.51
C THR A 61 -5.78 13.93 -5.77
N VAL A 62 -4.82 13.43 -6.56
CA VAL A 62 -3.80 14.32 -7.11
C VAL A 62 -4.56 15.28 -8.01
N ASP A 63 -4.74 16.53 -7.56
CA ASP A 63 -5.45 17.56 -8.31
C ASP A 63 -4.94 17.55 -9.75
N GLU A 64 -5.81 17.21 -10.71
CA GLU A 64 -5.45 17.06 -12.12
C GLU A 64 -4.79 18.33 -12.66
N ASP A 65 -5.11 19.48 -12.07
CA ASP A 65 -4.48 20.76 -12.34
C ASP A 65 -3.00 20.81 -11.91
N GLU A 66 -2.63 20.27 -10.75
CA GLU A 66 -1.24 20.23 -10.27
C GLU A 66 -0.38 19.28 -11.12
N VAL A 67 -0.95 18.14 -11.52
CA VAL A 67 -0.31 17.21 -12.46
C VAL A 67 -0.11 17.88 -13.81
N ARG A 68 -1.13 18.59 -14.32
CA ARG A 68 -1.06 19.28 -15.62
C ARG A 68 0.00 20.38 -15.61
N ASP A 69 0.08 21.19 -14.55
CA ASP A 69 1.11 22.23 -14.43
C ASP A 69 2.52 21.66 -14.38
N ARG A 70 2.71 20.53 -13.66
CA ARG A 70 4.00 19.83 -13.63
C ARG A 70 4.37 19.24 -14.99
N LEU A 71 3.42 18.64 -15.70
CA LEU A 71 3.64 18.08 -17.04
C LEU A 71 3.95 19.17 -18.08
N ARG A 72 3.29 20.33 -17.99
CA ARG A 72 3.58 21.51 -18.83
C ARG A 72 4.98 22.05 -18.55
N SER A 73 5.37 22.18 -17.27
CA SER A 73 6.71 22.62 -16.86
C SER A 73 7.82 21.71 -17.41
N LEU A 74 7.54 20.41 -17.50
CA LEU A 74 8.46 19.41 -18.03
C LEU A 74 8.41 19.27 -19.58
N GLY A 75 7.53 20.02 -20.25
CA GLY A 75 7.43 20.03 -21.72
C GLY A 75 6.73 18.80 -22.32
N TYR A 76 5.92 18.08 -21.53
CA TYR A 76 5.14 16.93 -22.01
C TYR A 76 3.75 17.31 -22.52
N LEU A 77 3.33 18.57 -22.32
CA LEU A 77 2.08 19.13 -22.82
C LEU A 77 2.38 20.46 -23.53
N ASP A 78 2.23 20.49 -24.85
CA ASP A 78 2.08 21.72 -25.63
C ASP A 78 0.59 22.11 -25.65
N GLU A 79 0.31 23.42 -25.53
CA GLU A 79 -1.04 24.02 -25.37
C GLU A 79 -2.14 23.54 -26.33
#